data_AF-A0ABD5QSG5-F1
#
_entry.id   AF-A0ABD5QSG5-F1
#
_cell.length_a   1.000
_cell.length_b   1.000
_cell.length_c   1.000
_cell.angle_alpha   90.00
_cell.angle_beta   90.00
_cell.angle_gamma   90.00
#
_symmetry.space_group_name_H-M   'P 1'
#
loop_
_entity.id
_entity.type
_entity.pdbx_description
1 polymer ?
#
loop_
_entity_poly.entity_id
_entity_poly.type
_entity_poly.pdbx_seq_one_letter_code
_entity_poly.pdbx_strand_id
1 'polypeptide(L)' 'MTRTVEERFGEFFERVSRADLILLCMPLLFLGGYGAGTLAFDARSVAVAIASIACAPLMFDGLFVNPPSDG' A
#
# COMPACT_ATOMS: atom_id res chain seq x y z
N MET A 1 -18.24 11.42 -17.61
CA MET A 1 -16.87 10.88 -17.74
C MET A 1 -16.40 10.14 -16.48
N THR A 2 -16.94 10.45 -15.30
CA THR A 2 -16.63 9.78 -14.01
C THR A 2 -17.20 8.36 -13.88
N ARG A 3 -18.43 8.10 -14.33
CA ARG A 3 -19.05 6.75 -14.25
C ARG A 3 -18.23 5.62 -14.87
N THR A 4 -17.65 5.86 -16.04
CA THR A 4 -16.84 4.85 -16.76
C THR A 4 -15.53 4.53 -16.04
N VAL A 5 -15.00 5.47 -15.25
CA VAL A 5 -13.77 5.25 -14.47
C VAL A 5 -14.09 4.42 -13.23
N GLU A 6 -15.18 4.74 -12.53
CA GLU A 6 -15.66 3.98 -11.37
C GLU A 6 -15.99 2.53 -11.72
N GLU A 7 -16.68 2.28 -12.85
CA GLU A 7 -16.96 0.91 -13.34
C GLU A 7 -15.67 0.15 -13.66
N ARG A 8 -14.69 0.82 -14.28
CA ARG A 8 -13.40 0.21 -14.63
C ARG A 8 -12.53 -0.09 -13.42
N PHE A 9 -12.63 0.71 -12.35
CA PHE A 9 -12.01 0.41 -11.06
C PHE A 9 -12.73 -0.74 -10.37
N GLY A 10 -14.07 -0.78 -10.41
CA GLY A 10 -14.87 -1.88 -9.85
C GLY A 10 -14.48 -3.23 -10.44
N GLU A 11 -14.45 -3.35 -11.77
CA GLU A 11 -14.04 -4.59 -12.46
C GLU A 11 -12.57 -4.96 -12.20
N PHE A 12 -11.70 -3.96 -12.04
CA PHE A 12 -10.30 -4.18 -11.67
C PHE A 12 -10.19 -4.78 -10.27
N PHE A 13 -10.86 -4.18 -9.27
CA PHE A 13 -10.87 -4.69 -7.90
C PHE A 13 -11.52 -6.06 -7.78
N GLU A 14 -12.50 -6.39 -8.64
CA GLU A 14 -13.13 -7.71 -8.67
C GLU A 14 -12.18 -8.82 -9.16
N ARG A 15 -11.19 -8.47 -9.99
CA ARG A 15 -10.19 -9.40 -10.54
C ARG A 15 -8.86 -9.42 -9.79
N VAL A 16 -8.60 -8.41 -8.96
CA VAL A 16 -7.34 -8.23 -8.23
C VAL A 16 -7.26 -9.21 -7.08
N SER A 17 -6.21 -10.04 -7.07
CA SER A 17 -5.91 -10.89 -5.93
C SER A 17 -5.50 -10.04 -4.72
N ARG A 18 -5.69 -10.59 -3.52
CA ARG A 18 -5.21 -9.98 -2.27
C ARG A 18 -3.72 -9.64 -2.34
N ALA A 19 -2.92 -10.51 -2.96
CA ALA A 19 -1.48 -10.28 -3.15
C ALA A 19 -1.22 -9.05 -4.03
N ASP A 20 -1.96 -8.89 -5.13
CA ASP A 20 -1.86 -7.73 -6.02
C ASP A 20 -2.26 -6.44 -5.31
N LEU A 21 -3.29 -6.49 -4.46
CA LEU A 21 -3.70 -5.35 -3.66
C LEU A 21 -2.64 -4.95 -2.64
N ILE A 22 -2.02 -5.91 -1.96
CA ILE A 22 -0.89 -5.66 -1.05
C ILE A 22 0.26 -5.01 -1.83
N LEU A 23 0.60 -5.57 -3.00
CA LEU A 23 1.67 -5.07 -3.85
C LEU A 23 1.41 -3.64 -4.34
N LEU A 24 0.14 -3.28 -4.59
CA LEU A 24 -0.27 -1.94 -5.00
C LEU A 24 -0.27 -0.95 -3.83
N CYS A 25 -0.77 -1.36 -2.66
CA CYS A 25 -0.90 -0.52 -1.48
C CYS A 25 0.45 -0.19 -0.85
N MET A 26 1.42 -1.09 -0.94
CA MET A 26 2.75 -0.93 -0.33
C MET A 26 3.53 0.30 -0.84
N PRO A 27 3.72 0.52 -2.17
CA PRO A 27 4.36 1.74 -2.66
C PRO A 27 3.52 3.00 -2.39
N LEU A 28 2.20 2.90 -2.40
CA LEU A 28 1.31 4.02 -2.09
C LEU A 28 1.44 4.48 -0.63
N LEU A 29 1.47 3.55 0.31
CA LEU A 29 1.68 3.85 1.72
C LEU A 29 3.09 4.38 1.99
N PHE A 30 4.10 3.82 1.30
CA PHE A 30 5.46 4.34 1.43
C PHE A 30 5.55 5.78 0.92
N LEU A 31 5.00 6.05 -0.27
CA LEU A 31 4.99 7.38 -0.87
C LEU A 31 4.21 8.39 -0.01
N GLY A 32 3.02 7.99 0.46
CA GLY A 32 2.20 8.80 1.34
C GLY A 32 2.87 9.07 2.70
N GLY A 33 3.46 8.04 3.32
CA GLY A 33 4.16 8.16 4.60
C GLY A 33 5.44 8.98 4.49
N TYR A 34 6.19 8.83 3.39
CA TYR A 34 7.36 9.66 3.12
C TYR A 34 6.98 11.11 2.85
N GLY A 35 5.94 11.34 2.03
CA GLY A 35 5.41 12.68 1.77
C GLY A 35 4.91 13.36 3.06
N ALA A 36 4.10 12.67 3.86
CA ALA A 36 3.64 13.18 5.14
C ALA A 36 4.81 13.45 6.11
N GLY A 37 5.77 12.53 6.18
CA GLY A 37 6.95 12.66 7.03
C GLY A 37 7.87 13.80 6.61
N THR A 38 8.05 14.03 5.31
CA THR A 38 8.86 15.16 4.80
C THR A 38 8.17 16.50 5.01
N LEU A 39 6.84 16.55 4.95
CA LEU A 39 6.07 17.77 5.23
C LEU A 39 6.03 18.10 6.73
N ALA A 40 6.01 17.09 7.59
CA ALA A 40 5.90 17.25 9.04
C ALA A 40 7.26 17.39 9.75
N PHE A 41 8.33 16.84 9.18
CA PHE A 41 9.65 16.77 9.82
C PHE A 41 10.76 17.20 8.86
N ASP A 42 11.67 18.05 9.35
CA ASP A 42 12.88 18.47 8.61
C ASP A 42 14.03 17.44 8.75
N ALA A 43 13.68 16.15 8.73
CA ALA A 43 14.62 15.06 8.90
C ALA A 43 14.25 13.91 7.98
N ARG A 44 15.05 13.70 6.93
CA ARG A 44 14.84 12.64 5.94
C ARG A 44 14.71 11.25 6.58
N SER A 45 15.51 10.99 7.62
CA SER A 45 15.50 9.73 8.37
C SER A 45 14.15 9.47 9.03
N VAL A 46 13.48 10.51 9.54
CA VAL A 46 12.17 10.41 10.18
C VAL A 46 11.10 10.10 9.14
N ALA A 47 11.14 10.76 7.99
CA ALA A 47 10.21 10.49 6.89
C ALA A 47 10.30 9.04 6.38
N VAL A 48 11.51 8.51 6.23
CA VAL A 48 11.73 7.11 5.86
C VAL A 48 11.24 6.14 6.93
N ALA A 49 11.47 6.46 8.22
CA ALA A 49 10.98 5.64 9.32
C ALA A 49 9.45 5.57 9.32
N ILE A 50 8.76 6.70 9.15
CA ILE A 50 7.29 6.77 9.08
C ILE A 50 6.76 5.95 7.91
N ALA A 51 7.32 6.14 6.72
CA ALA A 51 6.95 5.39 5.52
C ALA A 51 7.11 3.87 5.71
N SER A 52 8.21 3.46 6.33
CA SER A 52 8.51 2.06 6.60
C SER A 52 7.53 1.46 7.62
N ILE A 53 7.25 2.17 8.71
CA ILE A 53 6.27 1.76 9.72
C ILE A 53 4.88 1.62 9.11
N ALA A 54 4.48 2.55 8.23
CA ALA A 54 3.18 2.49 7.56
C ALA A 54 3.02 1.25 6.67
N CYS A 55 4.11 0.72 6.11
CA CYS A 55 4.08 -0.50 5.29
C CYS A 55 4.10 -1.79 6.11
N ALA A 56 4.59 -1.76 7.36
CA ALA A 56 4.78 -2.94 8.18
C ALA A 56 3.50 -3.78 8.40
N PRO A 57 2.29 -3.21 8.59
CA PRO A 57 1.06 -3.98 8.72
C PRO A 57 0.75 -4.87 7.50
N LEU A 58 0.97 -4.36 6.28
CA LEU A 58 0.75 -5.13 5.05
C LEU A 58 1.73 -6.31 4.94
N MET A 59 3.01 -6.07 5.26
CA MET A 59 4.02 -7.13 5.27
C MET A 59 3.70 -8.19 6.33
N PHE A 60 3.31 -7.77 7.53
CA PHE A 60 2.96 -8.68 8.62
C PHE A 60 1.76 -9.55 8.23
N ASP A 61 0.73 -8.93 7.68
CA ASP A 61 -0.46 -9.61 7.25
C ASP A 61 -0.19 -10.61 6.10
N GLY A 62 0.60 -10.23 5.09
CA GLY A 62 0.98 -11.11 3.99
C GLY A 62 1.96 -12.22 4.37
N LEU A 63 2.76 -12.05 5.43
CA LEU A 63 3.77 -13.04 5.84
C LEU A 63 3.26 -14.01 6.91
N PHE A 64 2.42 -13.54 7.84
CA PHE A 64 2.04 -14.32 9.03
C PHE A 64 0.55 -14.63 9.13
N VAL A 65 -0.34 -13.74 8.67
CA VAL A 65 -1.80 -13.94 8.82
C VAL A 65 -2.36 -14.67 7.61
N ASN A 66 -1.95 -14.26 6.42
CA ASN A 66 -2.38 -14.80 5.15
C ASN A 66 -1.14 -15.11 4.29
N PRO A 67 -0.30 -16.06 4.73
CA PRO A 67 0.88 -16.44 3.99
C PRO A 67 0.48 -16.92 2.59
N PRO A 68 1.33 -16.71 1.57
CA PRO A 68 1.11 -17.30 0.26
C PRO A 68 0.97 -18.82 0.43
N SER A 69 -0.18 -19.38 0.05
CA SER A 69 -0.33 -20.83 -0.04
C SER A 69 0.58 -21.33 -1.16
N ASP A 70 1.27 -22.44 -0.95
CA ASP A 70 2.06 -23.10 -2.00
C ASP A 70 1.21 -23.18 -3.28
N GLY A 71 1.75 -22.61 -4.36
CA GLY A 71 1.10 -22.56 -5.68
C GLY A 71 1.16 -23.88 -6.42
#